data_AF-A0A2C6DNT5-F1
#
_entry.id   AF-A0A2C6DNT5-F1
#
_cell.length_a   1.000
_cell.length_b   1.000
_cell.length_c   1.000
_cell.angle_alpha   90.00
_cell.angle_beta   90.00
_cell.angle_gamma   90.00
#
_symmetry.space_group_name_H-M   'P 1'
#
loop_
_entity.id
_entity.type
_entity.pdbx_description
1 polymer ?
#
loop_
_entity_poly.entity_id
_entity_poly.type
_entity_poly.pdbx_seq_one_letter_code
_entity_poly.pdbx_strand_id
1 'polypeptide(L)'
;MKKLLLAFVGLLGASNAVFASEMYECQYNIGDIYNGTVRKRPRITFQKVEIGSDSFKAHGQYDKWFSSPKLPQPENSERSIDDGISVYTMSENRDVFTVLDKDKQQLHKWDYCKKEVPKPFGKWSISQRINPLDDQLVFTANLTSENKRNVGMTVSCTTARKAISVALIFLDEEVTDGNIVTRVDKEKAVRSAWNVRVMGTGSMAVPSSNINFSNAFINSQQLIVSYSEYMHGNDVVSFDMTSYDKVLSELRYKCEIN
;
A
#
# COMPACT_ATOMS: atom_id res chain seq x y z
N MET A 1 33.93 42.67 35.70
CA MET A 1 34.40 41.47 34.97
C MET A 1 33.60 40.24 35.40
N LYS A 2 32.68 39.75 34.56
CA LYS A 2 32.50 38.32 34.22
C LYS A 2 31.52 38.23 33.04
N LYS A 3 31.88 37.35 32.10
CA LYS A 3 31.48 37.33 30.70
C LYS A 3 30.10 36.72 30.47
N LEU A 4 29.49 37.25 29.42
CA LEU A 4 28.45 36.71 28.53
C LEU A 4 28.57 35.20 28.26
N LEU A 5 27.43 34.50 28.22
CA LEU A 5 27.18 33.50 27.16
C LEU A 5 25.67 33.36 26.93
N LEU A 6 25.20 33.94 25.83
CA LEU A 6 23.97 33.54 25.16
C LEU A 6 24.09 32.07 24.77
N ALA A 7 23.09 31.26 25.12
CA ALA A 7 22.88 29.96 24.49
C ALA A 7 21.58 30.02 23.69
N PHE A 8 21.73 29.60 22.44
CA PHE A 8 20.80 29.66 21.33
C PHE A 8 19.41 29.11 21.62
N VAL A 9 18.42 29.81 21.06
CA VAL A 9 17.13 29.26 20.63
C VAL A 9 17.41 28.10 19.68
N GLY A 10 17.26 26.87 20.19
CA GLY A 10 17.11 25.68 19.37
C GLY A 10 15.65 25.27 19.41
N LEU A 11 14.92 25.55 18.32
CA LEU A 11 13.72 24.79 17.99
C LEU A 11 14.10 23.31 18.10
N LEU A 12 13.57 22.60 19.10
CA LEU A 12 13.59 21.15 19.09
C LEU A 12 12.64 20.72 17.96
N GLY A 13 13.24 20.56 16.80
CA GLY A 13 12.62 19.92 15.65
C GLY A 13 12.07 18.57 16.08
N ALA A 14 10.88 18.28 15.57
CA ALA A 14 10.30 16.96 15.57
C ALA A 14 11.41 15.96 15.21
N SER A 15 11.79 15.13 16.17
CA SER A 15 12.60 13.95 15.89
C SER A 15 11.73 13.06 15.03
N ASN A 16 11.88 13.17 13.71
CA ASN A 16 11.38 12.18 12.77
C ASN A 16 12.12 10.88 13.10
N ALA A 17 11.51 10.07 13.96
CA ALA A 17 11.93 8.71 14.18
C ALA A 17 11.97 8.04 12.81
N VAL A 18 13.13 7.50 12.45
CA VAL A 18 13.31 6.71 11.24
C VAL A 18 12.57 5.40 11.47
N PHE A 19 11.31 5.34 11.04
CA PHE A 19 10.47 4.16 11.22
C PHE A 19 10.94 3.04 10.29
N ALA A 20 11.39 1.93 10.85
CA ALA A 20 11.13 0.63 10.26
C ALA A 20 9.65 0.31 10.53
N SER A 21 8.74 0.96 9.78
CA SER A 21 7.31 0.88 10.02
C SER A 21 6.79 -0.50 9.61
N GLU A 22 6.29 -1.27 10.58
CA GLU A 22 5.45 -2.42 10.26
C GLU A 22 4.04 -1.90 9.96
N MET A 23 3.42 -2.41 8.90
CA MET A 23 2.05 -2.06 8.52
C MET A 23 1.10 -3.15 8.95
N TYR A 24 -0.06 -2.77 9.47
CA TYR A 24 -1.13 -3.68 9.85
C TYR A 24 -2.44 -3.20 9.25
N GLU A 25 -3.25 -4.14 8.76
CA GLU A 25 -4.65 -3.90 8.39
C GLU A 25 -5.54 -4.44 9.51
N CYS A 26 -6.42 -3.60 10.05
CA CYS A 26 -7.23 -3.89 11.22
C CYS A 26 -8.71 -3.64 10.96
N GLN A 27 -9.58 -4.34 11.70
CA GLN A 27 -10.97 -3.92 11.83
C GLN A 27 -11.03 -2.68 12.71
N TYR A 28 -11.59 -1.60 12.19
CA TYR A 28 -11.74 -0.32 12.86
C TYR A 28 -13.19 -0.11 13.29
N ASN A 29 -13.33 0.32 14.54
CA ASN A 29 -14.58 0.63 15.20
C ASN A 29 -14.45 1.94 15.97
N ILE A 30 -15.56 2.69 16.02
CA ILE A 30 -15.70 3.88 16.86
C ILE A 30 -16.95 3.75 17.74
N GLY A 31 -16.82 4.16 18.99
CA GLY A 31 -17.93 4.23 19.94
C GLY A 31 -17.94 5.54 20.69
N ASP A 32 -19.13 6.06 20.98
CA ASP A 32 -19.30 7.22 21.86
C ASP A 32 -19.40 6.73 23.30
N ILE A 33 -18.82 7.47 24.24
CA ILE A 33 -18.82 7.12 25.67
C ILE A 33 -19.93 7.92 26.34
N TYR A 34 -20.87 7.20 26.95
CA TYR A 34 -21.98 7.78 27.70
C TYR A 34 -22.04 7.13 29.07
N ASN A 35 -21.90 7.92 30.14
CA ASN A 35 -21.89 7.45 31.53
C ASN A 35 -20.92 6.27 31.76
N GLY A 36 -19.69 6.38 31.24
CA GLY A 36 -18.66 5.34 31.35
C GLY A 36 -18.90 4.09 30.49
N THR A 37 -19.96 4.05 29.69
CA THR A 37 -20.28 2.92 28.81
C THR A 37 -20.04 3.29 27.35
N VAL A 38 -19.37 2.40 26.62
CA VAL A 38 -19.13 2.56 25.17
C VAL A 38 -20.38 2.14 24.39
N ARG A 39 -21.02 3.08 23.71
CA ARG A 39 -22.06 2.82 22.71
C ARG A 39 -21.40 2.66 21.35
N LYS A 40 -21.26 1.41 20.90
CA LYS A 40 -20.65 1.09 19.61
C LYS A 40 -21.51 1.62 18.46
N ARG A 41 -20.88 2.22 17.46
CA ARG A 41 -21.55 2.50 16.19
C ARG A 41 -21.50 1.24 15.31
N PRO A 42 -22.56 0.93 14.55
CA PRO A 42 -22.70 -0.36 13.84
C PRO A 42 -21.77 -0.54 12.62
N ARG A 43 -20.81 0.37 12.38
CA ARG A 43 -20.00 0.38 11.16
C ARG A 43 -18.57 -0.08 11.44
N ILE A 44 -18.28 -1.33 11.06
CA ILE A 44 -16.92 -1.87 10.99
C ILE A 44 -16.35 -1.53 9.61
N THR A 45 -15.15 -0.95 9.57
CA THR A 45 -14.37 -0.72 8.34
C THR A 45 -12.97 -1.26 8.50
N PHE A 46 -12.24 -1.58 7.44
CA PHE A 46 -10.82 -1.91 7.56
C PHE A 46 -9.97 -0.64 7.47
N GLN A 47 -9.00 -0.49 8.36
CA GLN A 47 -8.10 0.66 8.41
C GLN A 47 -6.67 0.24 8.74
N LYS A 48 -5.71 1.10 8.40
CA LYS A 48 -4.29 0.83 8.57
C LYS A 48 -3.76 1.32 9.91
N VAL A 49 -2.79 0.59 10.44
CA VAL A 49 -1.95 1.00 11.57
C VAL A 49 -0.48 0.84 11.19
N GLU A 50 0.27 1.93 11.29
CA GLU A 50 1.71 2.02 11.15
C GLU A 50 2.35 1.83 12.54
N ILE A 51 3.23 0.86 12.72
CA ILE A 51 3.83 0.53 14.02
C ILE A 51 5.34 0.81 14.01
N GLY A 52 5.79 1.60 14.98
CA GLY A 52 7.20 1.75 15.36
C GLY A 52 7.60 0.79 16.48
N SER A 53 8.80 0.97 17.05
CA SER A 53 9.26 0.16 18.18
C SER A 53 8.39 0.30 19.44
N ASP A 54 7.95 1.52 19.69
CA ASP A 54 7.34 2.00 20.94
C ASP A 54 6.28 3.08 20.69
N SER A 55 5.75 3.15 19.47
CA SER A 55 4.70 4.10 19.08
C SER A 55 3.92 3.53 17.90
N PHE A 56 2.74 4.09 17.64
CA PHE A 56 1.95 3.75 16.45
C PHE A 56 1.26 4.98 15.87
N LYS A 57 0.91 4.89 14.59
CA LYS A 57 0.02 5.81 13.91
C LYS A 57 -1.14 5.02 13.31
N ALA A 58 -2.36 5.36 13.71
CA ALA A 58 -3.57 4.63 13.35
C ALA A 58 -4.53 5.49 12.52
N HIS A 59 -5.00 4.96 11.39
CA HIS A 59 -5.90 5.64 10.47
C HIS A 59 -7.35 5.37 10.86
N GLY A 60 -8.16 6.42 10.98
CA GLY A 60 -9.59 6.37 11.27
C GLY A 60 -10.46 6.60 10.03
N GLN A 61 -11.74 6.91 10.24
CA GLN A 61 -12.63 7.31 9.14
C GLN A 61 -12.40 8.77 8.71
N TYR A 62 -12.65 9.05 7.42
CA TYR A 62 -12.60 10.40 6.82
C TYR A 62 -11.21 11.06 6.95
N ASP A 63 -10.15 10.33 6.60
CA ASP A 63 -8.76 10.78 6.59
C ASP A 63 -8.22 11.29 7.95
N LYS A 64 -8.94 11.02 9.04
CA LYS A 64 -8.40 11.22 10.39
C LYS A 64 -7.34 10.18 10.68
N TRP A 65 -6.30 10.60 11.39
CA TRP A 65 -5.30 9.71 11.94
C TRP A 65 -4.93 10.15 13.34
N PHE A 66 -4.41 9.19 14.11
CA PHE A 66 -3.94 9.37 15.48
C PHE A 66 -2.49 8.92 15.53
N SER A 67 -1.60 9.73 16.10
CA SER A 67 -0.22 9.32 16.36
C SER A 67 -0.01 9.26 17.85
N SER A 68 0.34 8.07 18.35
CA SER A 68 0.66 7.92 19.76
C SER A 68 1.98 8.62 20.08
N PRO A 69 2.12 9.18 21.28
CA PRO A 69 3.43 9.42 21.86
C PRO A 69 4.21 8.11 22.03
N LYS A 70 5.46 8.21 22.48
CA LYS A 70 6.26 7.06 22.88
C LYS A 70 5.59 6.36 24.06
N LEU A 71 5.16 5.13 23.84
CA LEU A 71 4.54 4.27 24.83
C LEU A 71 5.61 3.66 25.75
N PRO A 72 5.37 3.61 27.07
CA PRO A 72 6.26 2.97 28.02
C PRO A 72 6.38 1.46 27.77
N GLN A 73 7.23 0.81 28.57
CA GLN A 73 7.31 -0.65 28.59
C GLN A 73 5.95 -1.24 29.01
N PRO A 74 5.62 -2.46 28.53
CA PRO A 74 4.30 -3.03 28.76
C PRO A 74 4.07 -3.32 30.25
N GLU A 75 2.86 -3.05 30.70
CA GLU A 75 2.32 -3.46 31.99
C GLU A 75 1.10 -4.34 31.69
N ASN A 76 1.08 -5.58 32.20
CA ASN A 76 0.00 -6.54 31.94
C ASN A 76 -0.27 -6.83 30.44
N SER A 77 0.80 -7.03 29.64
CA SER A 77 0.71 -7.28 28.19
C SER A 77 0.08 -6.15 27.35
N GLU A 78 -0.01 -4.95 27.90
CA GLU A 78 -0.42 -3.74 27.18
C GLU A 78 0.55 -2.60 27.47
N ARG A 79 0.73 -1.73 26.48
CA ARG A 79 1.43 -0.45 26.67
C ARG A 79 0.40 0.65 26.63
N SER A 80 0.43 1.57 27.59
CA SER A 80 -0.52 2.68 27.65
C SER A 80 0.17 4.01 27.98
N ILE A 81 -0.36 5.11 27.45
CA ILE A 81 0.02 6.45 27.86
C ILE A 81 -1.19 7.37 27.83
N ASP A 82 -1.28 8.23 28.84
CA ASP A 82 -2.24 9.33 28.91
C ASP A 82 -1.46 10.63 28.66
N ASP A 83 -1.77 11.34 27.57
CA ASP A 83 -1.12 12.61 27.22
C ASP A 83 -1.88 13.85 27.73
N GLY A 84 -2.92 13.63 28.55
CA GLY A 84 -3.84 14.65 29.04
C GLY A 84 -5.12 14.74 28.22
N ILE A 85 -5.04 14.71 26.88
CA ILE A 85 -6.16 14.87 25.95
C ILE A 85 -6.69 13.51 25.50
N SER A 86 -5.80 12.54 25.35
CA SER A 86 -6.11 11.21 24.86
C SER A 86 -5.35 10.13 25.63
N VAL A 87 -5.94 8.94 25.69
CA VAL A 87 -5.26 7.73 26.18
C VAL A 87 -5.03 6.80 25.01
N TYR A 88 -3.78 6.40 24.80
CA TYR A 88 -3.37 5.48 23.74
C TYR A 88 -3.00 4.15 24.36
N THR A 89 -3.47 3.05 23.76
CA THR A 89 -3.05 1.71 24.15
C THR A 89 -2.64 0.87 22.95
N MET A 90 -1.68 -0.02 23.16
CA MET A 90 -1.20 -1.01 22.20
C MET A 90 -0.99 -2.34 22.91
N SER A 91 -1.59 -3.41 22.40
CA SER A 91 -1.34 -4.77 22.90
C SER A 91 0.10 -5.22 22.61
N GLU A 92 0.67 -6.05 23.48
CA GLU A 92 2.04 -6.55 23.34
C GLU A 92 2.27 -7.31 22.02
N ASN A 93 1.27 -8.09 21.61
CA ASN A 93 1.23 -8.85 20.36
C ASN A 93 0.82 -8.00 19.13
N ARG A 94 0.57 -6.70 19.31
CA ARG A 94 0.29 -5.72 18.23
C ARG A 94 -0.93 -6.07 17.38
N ASP A 95 -1.92 -6.72 17.97
CA ASP A 95 -3.17 -7.10 17.31
C ASP A 95 -4.36 -6.18 17.66
N VAL A 96 -4.19 -5.30 18.67
CA VAL A 96 -5.19 -4.37 19.17
C VAL A 96 -4.56 -3.02 19.49
N PHE A 97 -5.20 -1.95 19.02
CA PHE A 97 -4.85 -0.56 19.31
C PHE A 97 -6.10 0.21 19.72
N THR A 98 -5.96 1.10 20.69
CA THR A 98 -7.08 1.93 21.14
C THR A 98 -6.64 3.37 21.34
N VAL A 99 -7.51 4.31 20.97
CA VAL A 99 -7.38 5.72 21.32
C VAL A 99 -8.68 6.20 21.95
N LEU A 100 -8.60 6.63 23.20
CA LEU A 100 -9.66 7.32 23.91
C LEU A 100 -9.46 8.82 23.73
N ASP A 101 -10.29 9.47 22.91
CA ASP A 101 -10.36 10.93 22.79
C ASP A 101 -11.27 11.45 23.92
N LYS A 102 -10.67 12.06 24.96
CA LYS A 102 -11.41 12.50 26.15
C LYS A 102 -12.31 13.68 25.86
N ASP A 103 -11.87 14.60 25.00
CA ASP A 103 -12.61 15.80 24.65
C ASP A 103 -13.88 15.47 23.88
N LYS A 104 -13.80 14.52 22.94
CA LYS A 104 -14.95 14.07 22.16
C LYS A 104 -15.77 12.97 22.85
N GLN A 105 -15.25 12.42 23.95
CA GLN A 105 -15.78 11.23 24.60
C GLN A 105 -15.93 10.06 23.62
N GLN A 106 -14.89 9.79 22.84
CA GLN A 106 -14.90 8.77 21.79
C GLN A 106 -13.82 7.72 22.01
N LEU A 107 -14.20 6.46 21.80
CA LEU A 107 -13.28 5.33 21.78
C LEU A 107 -13.07 4.87 20.33
N HIS A 108 -11.85 5.01 19.87
CA HIS A 108 -11.37 4.47 18.61
C HIS A 108 -10.68 3.14 18.89
N LYS A 109 -11.09 2.08 18.20
CA LYS A 109 -10.51 0.75 18.38
C LYS A 109 -10.15 0.14 17.03
N TRP A 110 -8.92 -0.36 16.93
CA TRP A 110 -8.45 -1.20 15.84
C TRP A 110 -8.20 -2.59 16.43
N ASP A 111 -8.97 -3.59 16.00
CA ASP A 111 -8.84 -4.97 16.45
C ASP A 111 -8.73 -5.96 15.29
N TYR A 112 -8.39 -7.21 15.61
CA TYR A 112 -8.16 -8.27 14.63
C TYR A 112 -7.12 -7.88 13.57
N CYS A 113 -6.08 -7.17 13.99
CA CYS A 113 -5.06 -6.69 13.09
C CYS A 113 -4.25 -7.83 12.48
N LYS A 114 -4.05 -7.76 11.16
CA LYS A 114 -3.15 -8.64 10.43
C LYS A 114 -1.98 -7.81 9.96
N LYS A 115 -0.77 -8.26 10.31
CA LYS A 115 0.46 -7.67 9.76
C LYS A 115 0.38 -7.74 8.24
N GLU A 116 0.37 -6.59 7.59
CA GLU A 116 0.64 -6.54 6.17
C GLU A 116 2.08 -7.02 6.01
N VAL A 117 2.23 -8.21 5.42
CA VAL A 117 3.54 -8.61 4.91
C VAL A 117 3.87 -7.58 3.84
N PRO A 118 4.91 -6.75 4.02
CA PRO A 118 5.30 -5.82 2.98
C PRO A 118 5.51 -6.67 1.72
N LYS A 119 4.69 -6.46 0.69
CA LYS A 119 4.96 -7.09 -0.61
C LYS A 119 6.38 -6.65 -0.94
N PRO A 120 7.33 -7.59 -1.12
CA PRO A 120 8.70 -7.19 -1.37
C PRO A 120 8.69 -6.28 -2.61
N PHE A 121 9.11 -5.03 -2.42
CA PHE A 121 9.21 -4.05 -3.49
C PHE A 121 10.04 -4.64 -4.63
N GLY A 122 9.61 -4.42 -5.88
CA GLY A 122 10.30 -4.96 -7.06
C GLY A 122 10.28 -6.49 -7.17
N LYS A 123 9.47 -7.24 -6.40
CA LYS A 123 9.37 -8.69 -6.57
C LYS A 123 7.98 -9.14 -7.03
N TRP A 124 8.00 -10.15 -7.86
CA TRP A 124 6.80 -10.83 -8.34
C TRP A 124 6.10 -11.60 -7.22
N SER A 125 4.78 -11.48 -7.17
CA SER A 125 3.92 -12.24 -6.26
C SER A 125 2.77 -12.86 -7.04
N ILE A 126 2.64 -14.20 -6.98
CA ILE A 126 1.59 -14.94 -7.67
C ILE A 126 0.49 -15.29 -6.68
N SER A 127 -0.74 -15.06 -7.09
CA SER A 127 -1.95 -15.32 -6.31
C SER A 127 -3.00 -15.99 -7.18
N GLN A 128 -3.96 -16.64 -6.54
CA GLN A 128 -5.10 -17.25 -7.19
C GLN A 128 -6.39 -16.80 -6.50
N ARG A 129 -7.47 -16.71 -7.27
CA ARG A 129 -8.82 -16.49 -6.76
C ARG A 129 -9.84 -17.17 -7.65
N ILE A 130 -11.01 -17.45 -7.09
CA ILE A 130 -12.18 -17.86 -7.86
C ILE A 130 -12.97 -16.59 -8.18
N ASN A 131 -13.31 -16.37 -9.44
CA ASN A 131 -14.16 -15.27 -9.87
C ASN A 131 -15.60 -15.55 -9.43
N PRO A 132 -16.22 -14.72 -8.58
CA PRO A 132 -17.57 -15.01 -8.06
C PRO A 132 -18.69 -14.88 -9.11
N LEU A 133 -18.38 -14.38 -10.31
CA LEU A 133 -19.38 -14.25 -11.39
C LEU A 133 -19.55 -15.51 -12.23
N ASP A 134 -18.50 -16.30 -12.38
CA ASP A 134 -18.45 -17.43 -13.31
C ASP A 134 -17.70 -18.66 -12.76
N ASP A 135 -17.33 -18.62 -11.48
CA ASP A 135 -16.59 -19.65 -10.74
C ASP A 135 -15.26 -20.07 -11.39
N GLN A 136 -14.70 -19.22 -12.27
CA GLN A 136 -13.44 -19.51 -12.94
C GLN A 136 -12.24 -19.17 -12.07
N LEU A 137 -11.20 -20.00 -12.15
CA LEU A 137 -9.92 -19.70 -11.53
C LEU A 137 -9.20 -18.59 -12.31
N VAL A 138 -8.86 -17.53 -11.58
CA VAL A 138 -8.07 -16.40 -12.05
C VAL A 138 -6.72 -16.44 -11.34
N PHE A 139 -5.66 -16.52 -12.13
CA PHE A 139 -4.29 -16.45 -11.64
C PHE A 139 -3.72 -15.06 -11.95
N THR A 140 -3.08 -14.46 -10.95
CA THR A 140 -2.57 -13.09 -11.05
C THR A 140 -1.17 -13.01 -10.47
N ALA A 141 -0.23 -12.54 -11.27
CA ALA A 141 1.11 -12.16 -10.85
C ALA A 141 1.20 -10.62 -10.76
N ASN A 142 1.59 -10.11 -9.61
CA ASN A 142 1.74 -8.67 -9.38
C ASN A 142 3.20 -8.33 -9.11
N LEU A 143 3.64 -7.21 -9.70
CA LEU A 143 4.95 -6.60 -9.49
C LEU A 143 4.72 -5.13 -9.14
N THR A 144 5.32 -4.65 -8.05
CA THR A 144 5.35 -3.21 -7.74
C THR A 144 6.60 -2.60 -8.38
N SER A 145 6.51 -1.35 -8.84
CA SER A 145 7.70 -0.66 -9.35
C SER A 145 8.78 -0.51 -8.27
N GLU A 146 10.03 -0.38 -8.69
CA GLU A 146 11.18 -0.25 -7.80
C GLU A 146 11.23 1.11 -7.10
N ASN A 147 10.72 2.15 -7.76
CA ASN A 147 10.87 3.54 -7.36
C ASN A 147 9.56 4.27 -7.00
N LYS A 148 8.38 3.67 -7.23
CA LYS A 148 7.07 4.26 -6.86
C LYS A 148 6.08 3.19 -6.37
N ARG A 149 5.74 3.21 -5.07
CA ARG A 149 4.92 2.16 -4.43
C ARG A 149 3.51 2.04 -4.98
N ASN A 150 2.99 3.14 -5.51
CA ASN A 150 1.62 3.24 -5.97
C ASN A 150 1.46 2.78 -7.42
N VAL A 151 2.56 2.47 -8.10
CA VAL A 151 2.54 1.99 -9.48
C VAL A 151 2.98 0.54 -9.53
N GLY A 152 2.15 -0.29 -10.14
CA GLY A 152 2.37 -1.72 -10.27
C GLY A 152 2.05 -2.23 -11.67
N MET A 153 2.51 -3.44 -11.95
CA MET A 153 2.16 -4.21 -13.11
C MET A 153 1.49 -5.51 -12.66
N THR A 154 0.41 -5.85 -13.35
CA THR A 154 -0.34 -7.08 -13.15
C THR A 154 -0.31 -7.89 -14.44
N VAL A 155 0.07 -9.16 -14.32
CA VAL A 155 -0.08 -10.16 -15.38
C VAL A 155 -1.09 -11.18 -14.90
N SER A 156 -2.09 -11.47 -15.71
CA SER A 156 -3.18 -12.36 -15.32
C SER A 156 -3.53 -13.33 -16.43
N CYS A 157 -4.10 -14.46 -16.03
CA CYS A 157 -4.75 -15.40 -16.94
C CYS A 157 -5.93 -16.07 -16.24
N THR A 158 -6.82 -16.61 -17.07
CA THR A 158 -7.99 -17.38 -16.64
C THR A 158 -8.01 -18.70 -17.38
N THR A 159 -8.44 -19.77 -16.71
CA THR A 159 -8.52 -21.11 -17.33
C THR A 159 -9.47 -21.18 -18.53
N ALA A 160 -10.50 -20.33 -18.60
CA ALA A 160 -11.43 -20.34 -19.75
C ALA A 160 -10.92 -19.58 -20.98
N ARG A 161 -10.35 -18.37 -20.79
CA ARG A 161 -9.84 -17.59 -21.95
C ARG A 161 -8.50 -18.09 -22.47
N LYS A 162 -7.73 -18.82 -21.66
CA LYS A 162 -6.40 -19.33 -22.00
C LYS A 162 -5.50 -18.26 -22.64
N ALA A 163 -5.55 -17.05 -22.08
CA ALA A 163 -4.84 -15.89 -22.60
C ALA A 163 -4.18 -15.11 -21.47
N ILE A 164 -2.99 -14.56 -21.77
CA ILE A 164 -2.27 -13.65 -20.88
C ILE A 164 -2.79 -12.23 -21.10
N SER A 165 -3.08 -11.52 -20.00
CA SER A 165 -3.35 -10.09 -19.99
C SER A 165 -2.33 -9.37 -19.12
N VAL A 166 -1.87 -8.21 -19.56
CA VAL A 166 -0.99 -7.32 -18.82
C VAL A 166 -1.74 -6.01 -18.54
N ALA A 167 -1.55 -5.45 -17.36
CA ALA A 167 -2.05 -4.13 -17.03
C ALA A 167 -1.04 -3.40 -16.14
N LEU A 168 -0.94 -2.09 -16.32
CA LEU A 168 -0.33 -1.20 -15.34
C LEU A 168 -1.44 -0.66 -14.43
N ILE A 169 -1.18 -0.66 -13.13
CA ILE A 169 -2.09 -0.20 -12.09
C ILE A 169 -1.43 1.01 -11.41
N PHE A 170 -2.15 2.12 -11.36
CA PHE A 170 -1.72 3.37 -10.74
C PHE A 170 -2.70 3.65 -9.60
N LEU A 171 -2.27 3.46 -8.36
CA LEU A 171 -3.09 3.70 -7.17
C LEU A 171 -2.99 5.17 -6.79
N ASP A 172 -4.11 5.82 -6.52
CA ASP A 172 -4.15 7.24 -6.12
C ASP A 172 -3.55 8.20 -7.17
N GLU A 173 -3.53 7.77 -8.45
CA GLU A 173 -2.95 8.47 -9.58
C GLU A 173 -3.88 8.42 -10.80
N GLU A 174 -4.19 9.59 -11.35
CA GLU A 174 -5.00 9.75 -12.55
C GLU A 174 -4.12 9.89 -13.80
N VAL A 175 -4.07 8.83 -14.61
CA VAL A 175 -3.33 8.84 -15.88
C VAL A 175 -4.25 9.38 -16.98
N THR A 176 -3.83 10.46 -17.65
CA THR A 176 -4.69 11.17 -18.61
C THR A 176 -4.37 10.89 -20.07
N ASP A 177 -3.20 10.33 -20.36
CA ASP A 177 -2.77 10.00 -21.72
C ASP A 177 -2.53 8.49 -21.85
N GLY A 178 -3.12 7.90 -22.88
CA GLY A 178 -2.88 6.52 -23.27
C GLY A 178 -1.57 6.30 -24.03
N ASN A 179 -0.83 7.36 -24.36
CA ASN A 179 0.47 7.27 -25.04
C ASN A 179 1.62 7.07 -24.05
N ILE A 180 1.63 5.91 -23.39
CA ILE A 180 2.68 5.49 -22.48
C ILE A 180 3.95 5.18 -23.26
N VAL A 181 5.09 5.66 -22.76
CA VAL A 181 6.42 5.39 -23.32
C VAL A 181 7.07 4.28 -22.50
N THR A 182 7.46 3.20 -23.16
CA THR A 182 8.11 2.05 -22.53
C THR A 182 9.50 1.82 -23.10
N ARG A 183 10.44 1.41 -22.26
CA ARG A 183 11.77 0.93 -22.68
C ARG A 183 12.07 -0.39 -21.98
N VAL A 184 12.39 -1.41 -22.76
CA VAL A 184 12.88 -2.70 -22.24
C VAL A 184 14.40 -2.66 -22.27
N ASP A 185 15.04 -2.90 -21.13
CA ASP A 185 16.49 -2.87 -20.96
C ASP A 185 17.15 -1.62 -21.60
N LYS A 186 18.07 -1.85 -22.54
CA LYS A 186 18.82 -0.84 -23.28
C LYS A 186 18.25 -0.59 -24.68
N GLU A 187 17.09 -1.13 -25.00
CA GLU A 187 16.45 -0.92 -26.29
C GLU A 187 15.99 0.53 -26.45
N LYS A 188 15.58 0.88 -27.68
CA LYS A 188 15.01 2.20 -27.94
C LYS A 188 13.65 2.31 -27.25
N ALA A 189 13.41 3.43 -26.57
CA ALA A 189 12.09 3.71 -26.00
C ALA A 189 11.02 3.79 -27.09
N VAL A 190 9.89 3.13 -26.86
CA VAL A 190 8.76 3.04 -27.78
C VAL A 190 7.55 3.71 -27.15
N ARG A 191 6.91 4.62 -27.88
CA ARG A 191 5.60 5.15 -27.52
C ARG A 191 4.53 4.20 -28.06
N SER A 192 3.66 3.73 -27.20
CA SER A 192 2.60 2.78 -27.56
C SER A 192 1.25 3.27 -27.06
N ALA A 193 0.18 2.85 -27.73
CA ALA A 193 -1.18 3.17 -27.32
C ALA A 193 -1.68 2.16 -26.28
N TRP A 194 -2.21 2.70 -25.20
CA TRP A 194 -2.79 1.98 -24.06
C TRP A 194 -4.23 2.42 -23.84
N ASN A 195 -5.08 1.46 -23.54
CA ASN A 195 -6.43 1.72 -23.08
C ASN A 195 -6.35 2.08 -21.60
N VAL A 196 -6.44 3.38 -21.30
CA VAL A 196 -6.44 3.89 -19.93
C VAL A 196 -7.86 4.03 -19.42
N ARG A 197 -8.10 3.59 -18.19
CA ARG A 197 -9.35 3.75 -17.47
C ARG A 197 -9.07 4.30 -16.07
N VAL A 198 -9.69 5.44 -15.75
CA VAL A 198 -9.72 5.96 -14.37
C VAL A 198 -10.74 5.16 -13.57
N MET A 199 -10.35 4.72 -12.38
CA MET A 199 -11.11 3.86 -11.47
C MET A 199 -11.09 4.45 -10.06
N GLY A 200 -12.09 5.26 -9.71
CA GLY A 200 -12.15 5.89 -8.39
C GLY A 200 -10.94 6.81 -8.18
N THR A 201 -10.07 6.49 -7.22
CA THR A 201 -8.85 7.26 -6.94
C THR A 201 -7.66 6.88 -7.82
N GLY A 202 -7.72 5.80 -8.60
CA GLY A 202 -6.58 5.33 -9.39
C GLY A 202 -6.86 5.20 -10.88
N SER A 203 -5.91 4.64 -11.60
CA SER A 203 -6.02 4.34 -13.02
C SER A 203 -5.50 2.94 -13.35
N MET A 204 -6.01 2.38 -14.43
CA MET A 204 -5.51 1.16 -15.05
C MET A 204 -5.21 1.42 -16.51
N ALA A 205 -4.03 1.02 -16.98
CA ALA A 205 -3.67 1.06 -18.38
C ALA A 205 -3.45 -0.36 -18.91
N VAL A 206 -4.10 -0.70 -20.02
CA VAL A 206 -3.96 -2.00 -20.70
C VAL A 206 -3.34 -1.78 -22.08
N PRO A 207 -2.22 -2.44 -22.43
CA PRO A 207 -1.59 -2.25 -23.73
C PRO A 207 -2.54 -2.77 -24.83
N SER A 208 -2.50 -2.12 -26.00
CA SER A 208 -3.31 -2.54 -27.16
C SER A 208 -3.06 -3.98 -27.61
N SER A 209 -1.88 -4.55 -27.31
CA SER A 209 -1.56 -5.96 -27.58
C SER A 209 -0.88 -6.62 -26.38
N ASN A 210 -1.67 -7.30 -25.54
CA ASN A 210 -1.20 -7.98 -24.33
C ASN A 210 -0.11 -9.03 -24.58
N ILE A 211 -0.28 -9.89 -25.59
CA ILE A 211 0.64 -11.01 -25.80
C ILE A 211 2.01 -10.56 -26.32
N ASN A 212 2.04 -9.65 -27.30
CA ASN A 212 3.30 -9.11 -27.81
C ASN A 212 4.03 -8.30 -26.74
N PHE A 213 3.28 -7.52 -25.95
CA PHE A 213 3.85 -6.76 -24.85
C PHE A 213 4.43 -7.68 -23.78
N SER A 214 3.70 -8.73 -23.38
CA SER A 214 4.18 -9.76 -22.45
C SER A 214 5.43 -10.48 -22.97
N ASN A 215 5.43 -10.92 -24.22
CA ASN A 215 6.55 -11.65 -24.81
C ASN A 215 7.82 -10.79 -24.96
N ALA A 216 7.69 -9.47 -25.07
CA ALA A 216 8.84 -8.56 -25.14
C ALA A 216 9.72 -8.59 -23.88
N PHE A 217 9.20 -9.13 -22.77
CA PHE A 217 9.93 -9.21 -21.51
C PHE A 217 10.65 -10.52 -21.26
N ILE A 218 10.54 -11.46 -22.20
CA ILE A 218 11.21 -12.77 -22.04
C ILE A 218 12.72 -12.54 -22.07
N ASN A 219 13.43 -13.02 -21.04
CA ASN A 219 14.85 -12.75 -20.74
C ASN A 219 15.23 -11.27 -20.48
N SER A 220 14.27 -10.37 -20.31
CA SER A 220 14.57 -8.96 -20.00
C SER A 220 14.95 -8.77 -18.53
N GLN A 221 15.75 -7.75 -18.23
CA GLN A 221 16.14 -7.40 -16.86
C GLN A 221 15.28 -6.27 -16.30
N GLN A 222 14.90 -5.31 -17.14
CA GLN A 222 14.24 -4.10 -16.70
C GLN A 222 13.17 -3.64 -17.70
N LEU A 223 12.05 -3.17 -17.16
CA LEU A 223 11.08 -2.36 -17.89
C LEU A 223 11.04 -0.96 -17.27
N ILE A 224 11.20 0.06 -18.11
CA ILE A 224 11.00 1.46 -17.73
C ILE A 224 9.73 1.96 -18.40
N VAL A 225 8.90 2.64 -17.63
CA VAL A 225 7.62 3.19 -18.08
C VAL A 225 7.58 4.67 -17.75
N SER A 226 7.27 5.50 -18.75
CA SER A 226 6.93 6.90 -18.56
C SER A 226 5.49 7.16 -18.98
N TYR A 227 4.77 7.86 -18.11
CA TYR A 227 3.35 8.16 -18.25
C TYR A 227 3.08 9.60 -17.79
N SER A 228 1.96 10.16 -18.21
CA SER A 228 1.53 11.50 -17.83
C SER A 228 0.44 11.42 -16.76
N GLU A 229 0.73 11.97 -15.60
CA GLU A 229 -0.19 12.12 -14.48
C GLU A 229 -0.92 13.46 -14.59
N TYR A 230 -2.22 13.45 -14.30
CA TYR A 230 -3.04 14.66 -14.25
C TYR A 230 -2.41 15.68 -13.31
N MET A 231 -2.23 16.92 -13.76
CA MET A 231 -1.68 18.04 -12.97
C MET A 231 -0.21 17.91 -12.51
N HIS A 232 0.42 16.74 -12.61
CA HIS A 232 1.78 16.48 -12.12
C HIS A 232 2.82 16.28 -13.24
N GLY A 233 2.38 16.13 -14.49
CA GLY A 233 3.29 16.03 -15.64
C GLY A 233 3.75 14.60 -15.90
N ASN A 234 4.95 14.44 -16.48
CA ASN A 234 5.47 13.12 -16.82
C ASN A 234 6.26 12.53 -15.64
N ASP A 235 5.94 11.30 -15.29
CA ASP A 235 6.70 10.50 -14.33
C ASP A 235 7.37 9.30 -15.01
N VAL A 236 8.33 8.68 -14.33
CA VAL A 236 9.10 7.53 -14.80
C VAL A 236 9.24 6.50 -13.70
N VAL A 237 8.80 5.27 -13.97
CA VAL A 237 8.92 4.14 -13.06
C VAL A 237 9.73 3.00 -13.69
N SER A 238 10.39 2.20 -12.85
CA SER A 238 11.11 0.99 -13.28
C SER A 238 10.60 -0.27 -12.61
N PHE A 239 10.74 -1.38 -13.31
CA PHE A 239 10.30 -2.72 -12.90
C PHE A 239 11.44 -3.72 -13.10
N ASP A 240 11.72 -4.55 -12.10
CA ASP A 240 12.64 -5.68 -12.21
C ASP A 240 11.96 -6.86 -12.92
N MET A 241 12.45 -7.15 -14.12
CA MET A 241 11.93 -8.19 -15.00
C MET A 241 12.73 -9.49 -14.95
N THR A 242 13.78 -9.58 -14.13
CA THR A 242 14.73 -10.71 -14.08
C THR A 242 14.05 -12.06 -13.81
N SER A 243 12.90 -12.07 -13.13
CA SER A 243 12.13 -13.29 -12.83
C SER A 243 10.91 -13.50 -13.72
N TYR A 244 10.72 -12.67 -14.75
CA TYR A 244 9.52 -12.69 -15.59
C TYR A 244 9.29 -14.02 -16.29
N ASP A 245 10.34 -14.66 -16.81
CA ASP A 245 10.23 -15.94 -17.52
C ASP A 245 9.63 -17.04 -16.66
N LYS A 246 10.03 -17.09 -15.39
CA LYS A 246 9.50 -18.04 -14.40
C LYS A 246 8.03 -17.76 -14.11
N VAL A 247 7.69 -16.48 -13.95
CA VAL A 247 6.31 -16.04 -13.70
C VAL A 247 5.40 -16.36 -14.88
N LEU A 248 5.84 -16.03 -16.10
CA LEU A 248 5.08 -16.31 -17.31
C LEU A 248 4.90 -17.81 -17.52
N SER A 249 5.95 -18.60 -17.29
CA SER A 249 5.89 -20.07 -17.38
C SER A 249 4.90 -20.65 -16.35
N GLU A 250 4.92 -20.16 -15.10
CA GLU A 250 4.00 -20.61 -14.06
C GLU A 250 2.54 -20.25 -14.40
N LEU A 251 2.28 -19.04 -14.90
CA LEU A 251 0.95 -18.63 -15.33
C LEU A 251 0.46 -19.46 -16.53
N ARG A 252 1.32 -19.70 -17.53
CA ARG A 252 0.99 -20.55 -18.69
C ARG A 252 0.66 -21.97 -18.25
N TYR A 253 1.45 -22.55 -17.34
CA TYR A 253 1.19 -23.86 -16.76
C TYR A 253 -0.17 -23.90 -16.04
N LYS A 254 -0.45 -22.96 -15.14
CA LYS A 254 -1.69 -22.91 -14.36
C LYS A 254 -2.95 -22.65 -15.19
N CYS A 255 -2.81 -21.94 -16.31
CA CYS A 255 -3.91 -21.61 -17.21
C CYS A 255 -3.97 -22.49 -18.46
N GLU A 256 -3.14 -23.54 -18.55
CA GLU A 256 -3.07 -24.47 -19.68
C GLU A 256 -2.90 -23.76 -21.05
N ILE A 257 -2.01 -22.77 -21.07
CA ILE A 257 -1.65 -22.00 -22.27
C ILE A 257 -0.39 -22.64 -22.86
N ASN A 258 -0.49 -23.14 -24.09
CA ASN A 258 0.63 -23.73 -24.83
C ASN A 258 1.49 -22.66 -25.50
#